data_AF-A0A529MFN9-F1
#
_entry.id   AF-A0A529MFN9-F1
#
_cell.length_a   1.000
_cell.length_b   1.000
_cell.length_c   1.000
_cell.angle_alpha   90.00
_cell.angle_beta   90.00
_cell.angle_gamma   90.00
#
_symmetry.space_group_name_H-M   'P 1'
#
loop_
_entity.id
_entity.type
_entity.pdbx_description
1 polymer ?
#
loop_
_entity_poly.entity_id
_entity_poly.type
_entity_poly.pdbx_seq_one_letter_code
_entity_poly.pdbx_strand_id
1 'polypeptide(L)'
;ASLAIVAIYPFMKRITNWPQFVLGLAFSWGALMGWAVEFGDIDDPAIMLYIGSILWVIGYDTIYAHQDKEDDAIVGVRSTARLFGDNTKMWLSGL
;
A
#
# COMPACT_ATOMS: atom_id res chain seq x y z
N ALA A 1 2.21 -16.02 -8.12
CA ALA A 1 2.24 -14.75 -8.88
C ALA A 1 2.74 -13.57 -8.04
N SER A 2 2.32 -13.40 -6.77
CA SER A 2 2.71 -12.26 -5.92
C SER A 2 4.20 -12.12 -5.58
N LEU A 3 4.99 -13.20 -5.68
CA LEU A 3 6.38 -13.24 -5.21
C LEU A 3 7.25 -12.10 -5.73
N ALA A 4 7.08 -11.70 -6.99
CA ALA A 4 7.84 -10.57 -7.54
C ALA A 4 7.50 -9.25 -6.84
N ILE A 5 6.21 -8.98 -6.61
CA ILE A 5 5.74 -7.77 -5.91
C ILE A 5 6.23 -7.78 -4.46
N VAL A 6 6.10 -8.92 -3.78
CA VAL A 6 6.57 -9.12 -2.41
C VAL A 6 8.09 -8.91 -2.31
N ALA A 7 8.86 -9.43 -3.27
CA ALA A 7 10.32 -9.26 -3.27
C ALA A 7 10.74 -7.80 -3.51
N ILE A 8 9.98 -7.04 -4.32
CA ILE A 8 10.32 -5.66 -4.66
C ILE A 8 9.87 -4.66 -3.58
N TYR A 9 8.78 -4.93 -2.85
CA TYR A 9 8.19 -4.00 -1.89
C TYR A 9 9.20 -3.34 -0.92
N PRO A 10 10.16 -4.07 -0.29
CA PRO A 10 11.06 -3.48 0.70
C PRO A 10 11.96 -2.37 0.14
N PHE A 11 12.19 -2.39 -1.17
CA PHE A 11 13.04 -1.41 -1.85
C PHE A 11 12.28 -0.14 -2.24
N MET A 12 10.95 -0.15 -2.17
CA MET A 12 10.13 0.91 -2.78
C MET A 12 10.24 2.25 -2.08
N LYS A 13 10.53 2.26 -0.77
CA LYS A 13 10.83 3.50 -0.04
C LYS A 13 12.03 4.25 -0.65
N ARG A 14 12.95 3.59 -1.37
CA ARG A 14 14.10 4.25 -2.01
C ARG A 14 13.82 4.76 -3.42
N ILE A 15 12.73 4.32 -4.05
CA ILE A 15 12.46 4.52 -5.48
C ILE A 15 11.22 5.40 -5.70
N THR A 16 10.20 5.33 -4.83
CA THR A 16 8.92 6.05 -4.99
C THR A 16 8.47 6.69 -3.68
N ASN A 17 7.67 7.75 -3.78
CA ASN A 17 6.95 8.34 -2.64
C ASN A 17 5.69 7.57 -2.23
N TRP A 18 5.34 6.51 -2.96
CA TRP A 18 4.17 5.67 -2.73
C TRP A 18 4.53 4.21 -2.39
N PRO A 19 5.47 3.95 -1.46
CA PRO A 19 5.78 2.57 -1.08
C PRO A 19 4.55 1.82 -0.54
N GLN A 20 3.57 2.54 0.03
CA GLN A 20 2.34 1.98 0.57
C GLN A 20 1.42 1.38 -0.51
N PHE A 21 1.46 1.91 -1.73
CA PHE A 21 0.73 1.29 -2.85
C PHE A 21 1.29 -0.10 -3.16
N VAL A 22 2.62 -0.23 -3.21
CA VAL A 22 3.28 -1.52 -3.48
C VAL A 22 3.13 -2.48 -2.30
N LEU A 23 3.16 -1.97 -1.07
CA LEU A 23 2.80 -2.72 0.13
C LEU A 23 1.37 -3.28 0.01
N GLY A 24 0.41 -2.45 -0.39
CA GLY A 24 -0.97 -2.85 -0.64
C GLY A 24 -1.07 -3.95 -1.69
N LEU A 25 -0.38 -3.78 -2.83
CA LEU A 25 -0.34 -4.82 -3.85
C LEU A 25 0.15 -6.17 -3.30
N ALA A 26 1.21 -6.14 -2.47
CA ALA A 26 1.78 -7.34 -1.87
C ALA A 26 0.87 -7.98 -0.81
N PHE A 27 0.40 -7.21 0.17
CA PHE A 27 -0.34 -7.72 1.33
C PHE A 27 -1.81 -8.02 1.03
N SER A 28 -2.44 -7.27 0.13
CA SER A 28 -3.84 -7.51 -0.25
C SER A 28 -4.01 -8.71 -1.17
N TRP A 29 -2.93 -9.32 -1.66
CA TRP A 29 -2.98 -10.43 -2.63
C TRP A 29 -3.79 -11.63 -2.13
N GLY A 30 -3.88 -11.82 -0.82
CA GLY A 30 -4.71 -12.84 -0.18
C GLY A 30 -6.20 -12.74 -0.56
N ALA A 31 -6.72 -11.54 -0.86
CA ALA A 31 -8.11 -11.35 -1.29
C ALA A 31 -8.40 -12.08 -2.61
N LEU A 32 -7.51 -11.93 -3.60
CA LEU A 32 -7.64 -12.62 -4.90
C LEU A 32 -7.45 -14.13 -4.75
N MET A 33 -6.47 -14.55 -3.95
CA MET A 33 -6.21 -15.98 -3.74
C MET A 33 -7.36 -16.68 -3.02
N GLY A 34 -7.92 -16.04 -1.99
CA GLY A 34 -9.06 -16.57 -1.26
C GLY A 34 -10.28 -16.71 -2.17
N TRP A 35 -10.57 -15.69 -2.98
CA TRP A 35 -11.65 -15.74 -3.96
C TRP A 35 -11.46 -16.87 -4.98
N ALA A 36 -10.29 -16.94 -5.61
CA ALA A 36 -10.00 -17.95 -6.63
C ALA A 36 -10.11 -19.38 -6.09
N VAL A 37 -9.72 -19.62 -4.84
CA VAL A 37 -9.81 -20.96 -4.22
C VAL A 37 -11.26 -21.34 -3.96
N GLU A 38 -12.09 -20.40 -3.53
CA GLU A 38 -13.50 -20.68 -3.18
C GLU A 38 -14.40 -20.78 -4.42
N PHE A 39 -14.25 -19.86 -5.38
CA PHE A 39 -15.17 -19.71 -6.51
C PHE A 39 -14.63 -20.27 -7.84
N GLY A 40 -13.32 -20.50 -7.94
CA GLY A 40 -12.69 -21.03 -9.16
C GLY A 40 -12.51 -19.99 -10.28
N ASP A 41 -12.73 -18.70 -10.01
CA ASP A 41 -12.58 -17.58 -10.95
C ASP A 41 -11.96 -16.34 -10.25
N ILE A 42 -11.94 -15.20 -10.95
CA ILE A 42 -11.68 -13.88 -10.39
C ILE A 42 -12.67 -12.92 -11.03
N ASP A 43 -13.80 -12.72 -10.36
CA ASP A 43 -14.87 -11.81 -10.83
C ASP A 43 -14.74 -10.40 -10.24
N ASP A 44 -15.57 -9.48 -10.73
CA ASP A 44 -15.58 -8.07 -10.33
C ASP A 44 -15.55 -7.85 -8.80
N PRO A 45 -16.29 -8.59 -7.96
CA PRO A 45 -16.23 -8.39 -6.51
C PRO A 45 -14.85 -8.67 -5.91
N ALA A 46 -14.12 -9.65 -6.44
CA ALA A 46 -12.75 -9.96 -6.00
C ALA A 46 -11.79 -8.80 -6.30
N ILE A 47 -11.94 -8.21 -7.49
CA ILE A 47 -11.14 -7.06 -7.93
C ILE A 47 -11.47 -5.83 -7.09
N MET A 48 -12.77 -5.56 -6.84
CA MET A 48 -13.20 -4.47 -5.97
C MET A 48 -12.69 -4.63 -4.54
N LEU A 49 -12.72 -5.86 -3.99
CA LEU A 49 -12.18 -6.16 -2.67
C LEU A 49 -10.66 -5.93 -2.62
N TYR A 50 -9.94 -6.35 -3.66
CA TYR A 50 -8.51 -6.15 -3.76
C TYR A 50 -8.14 -4.66 -3.82
N ILE A 51 -8.82 -3.88 -4.65
CA ILE A 51 -8.64 -2.42 -4.73
C ILE A 51 -8.97 -1.75 -3.41
N GLY A 52 -10.12 -2.07 -2.80
CA GLY A 52 -10.51 -1.53 -1.50
C GLY A 52 -9.48 -1.86 -0.40
N SER A 53 -8.92 -3.06 -0.43
CA SER A 53 -7.85 -3.47 0.49
C SER A 53 -6.55 -2.68 0.26
N ILE A 54 -6.18 -2.40 -0.99
CA ILE A 54 -5.01 -1.55 -1.31
C ILE A 54 -5.23 -0.13 -0.80
N LEU A 55 -6.41 0.45 -1.02
CA LEU A 55 -6.74 1.79 -0.52
C LEU A 55 -6.70 1.82 1.01
N TRP A 56 -7.24 0.80 1.68
CA TRP A 56 -7.13 0.65 3.13
C TRP A 56 -5.66 0.64 3.59
N VAL A 57 -4.80 -0.14 2.91
CA VAL A 57 -3.36 -0.20 3.20
C VAL A 57 -2.68 1.14 3.02
N ILE A 58 -2.98 1.87 1.94
CA ILE A 58 -2.46 3.23 1.75
C ILE A 58 -2.90 4.12 2.91
N GLY A 59 -4.17 4.05 3.31
CA GLY A 59 -4.73 4.85 4.39
C GLY A 59 -4.01 4.62 5.71
N TYR A 60 -4.10 3.41 6.27
CA TYR A 60 -3.54 3.13 7.58
C TYR A 60 -2.00 3.24 7.59
N ASP A 61 -1.31 2.78 6.55
CA ASP A 61 0.16 2.78 6.52
C ASP A 61 0.72 4.19 6.32
N THR A 62 -0.02 5.08 5.63
CA THR A 62 0.32 6.52 5.61
C THR A 62 0.22 7.13 7.01
N ILE A 63 -0.77 6.75 7.80
CA ILE A 63 -0.93 7.23 9.19
C ILE A 63 0.25 6.72 10.05
N TYR A 64 0.59 5.44 9.96
CA TYR A 64 1.75 4.89 10.68
C TYR A 64 3.07 5.54 10.25
N ALA A 65 3.27 5.80 8.95
CA ALA A 65 4.49 6.43 8.44
C ALA A 65 4.73 7.86 8.95
N HIS A 66 3.77 8.50 9.62
CA HIS A 66 4.02 9.77 10.32
C HIS A 66 4.89 9.59 11.57
N GLN A 67 4.88 8.40 12.19
CA GLN A 67 5.70 8.08 13.35
C GLN A 67 7.18 7.97 12.95
N ASP A 68 7.45 7.46 11.76
CA ASP A 68 8.82 7.26 11.23
C ASP A 68 9.35 8.49 10.48
N LYS A 69 8.61 9.61 10.42
CA LYS A 69 8.88 10.71 9.48
C LYS A 69 10.26 11.34 9.67
N GLU A 70 10.71 11.49 10.91
CA GLU A 70 12.02 12.04 11.26
C GLU A 70 13.15 11.05 10.90
N ASP A 71 13.00 9.79 11.28
CA ASP A 71 13.98 8.74 10.98
C ASP A 71 14.11 8.50 9.48
N ASP A 72 12.98 8.41 8.76
CA ASP A 72 12.94 8.30 7.31
C ASP A 72 13.67 9.49 6.66
N ALA A 73 13.57 10.69 7.25
CA ALA A 73 14.30 11.88 6.81
C ALA A 73 15.81 11.76 6.94
N ILE A 74 16.29 11.24 8.07
CA ILE A 74 17.72 11.03 8.32
C ILE A 74 18.31 10.05 7.30
N VAL A 75 17.63 8.94 7.00
CA VAL A 75 18.14 7.91 6.07
C VAL A 75 17.77 8.16 4.60
N GLY A 76 17.06 9.26 4.31
CA GLY A 76 16.73 9.69 2.95
C GLY A 76 15.71 8.82 2.21
N VAL A 77 14.81 8.13 2.94
CA VAL A 77 13.79 7.24 2.34
C VAL A 77 12.42 7.90 2.25
N ARG A 78 11.61 7.53 1.26
CA ARG A 78 10.39 8.23 0.88
C ARG A 78 9.15 7.51 1.40
N SER A 79 8.08 8.27 1.64
CA SER A 79 6.76 7.77 2.04
C SER A 79 5.68 8.81 1.71
N THR A 80 4.41 8.39 1.63
CA THR A 80 3.28 9.32 1.46
C THR A 80 3.16 10.32 2.60
N ALA A 81 3.50 9.93 3.83
CA ALA A 81 3.55 10.84 4.99
C ALA A 81 4.55 11.98 4.80
N ARG A 82 5.71 11.69 4.19
CA ARG A 82 6.70 12.70 3.82
C ARG A 82 6.28 13.53 2.61
N LEU A 83 5.65 12.88 1.61
CA LEU A 83 5.17 13.53 0.39
C LEU A 83 4.07 14.56 0.69
N PHE A 84 3.07 14.17 1.47
CA PHE A 84 1.90 15.00 1.75
C PHE A 84 2.11 15.97 2.91
N GLY A 85 2.96 15.60 3.88
CA GLY A 85 3.25 16.44 5.03
C GLY A 85 1.97 16.88 5.74
N ASP A 86 1.74 18.18 5.85
CA ASP A 86 0.58 18.74 6.53
C ASP A 86 -0.74 18.52 5.76
N ASN A 87 -0.65 18.20 4.47
CA ASN A 87 -1.81 17.92 3.62
C ASN A 87 -2.30 16.46 3.72
N THR A 88 -1.68 15.62 4.55
CA THR A 88 -2.05 14.19 4.67
C THR A 88 -3.55 14.00 4.89
N LYS A 89 -4.17 14.78 5.79
CA LYS A 89 -5.60 14.64 6.09
C LYS A 89 -6.48 14.85 4.86
N MET A 90 -6.18 15.87 4.05
CA MET A 90 -6.91 16.15 2.81
C MET A 90 -6.75 15.02 1.81
N TRP A 91 -5.54 14.50 1.63
CA TRP A 91 -5.27 13.38 0.73
C TRP A 91 -5.97 12.09 1.17
N LEU A 92 -5.90 11.75 2.46
CA LEU A 92 -6.52 10.54 2.98
C LEU A 92 -8.05 10.62 3.01
N SER A 93 -8.63 11.82 3.12
CA SER A 93 -10.10 11.98 3.04
C SER A 93 -10.67 11.81 1.64
N GLY A 94 -9.84 11.94 0.60
CA GLY A 94 -10.24 11.75 -0.80
C GLY A 94 -9.86 10.39 -1.37
N LEU A 95 -9.26 9.52 -0.54
CA LEU A 95 -8.90 8.15 -0.88
C LEU A 95 -10.13 7.24 -0.87
#